data_AF-H6VLM1-F1
#
_entry.id   AF-H6VLM1-F1
#
_cell.length_a   1.000
_cell.length_b   1.000
_cell.length_c   1.000
_cell.angle_alpha   90.00
_cell.angle_beta   90.00
_cell.angle_gamma   90.00
#
_symmetry.space_group_name_H-M   'P 1'
#
loop_
_entity.id
_entity.type
_entity.pdbx_description
1 polymer ?
#
loop_
_entity_poly.entity_id
_entity_poly.type
_entity_poly.pdbx_seq_one_letter_code
_entity_poly.pdbx_strand_id
1 'polypeptide(L)'
;LVSVGLVYGFCFGALRDAVLSSQHVLFSVFCGLLVAMAYHLSRCTSDLSVLWQVLSRWLFAEEEKSDDDERSDVVDPLPEKLRQSVASRLKSDAIVCSVIAMLVFAIHVSTVFTVLQPSVTNVLLIVAGAVGVVTHYIMPQFRKQLPWLCFAHPLLKTHEYHQFEVRDCARVMWFEKLYVWLRFVERNVVYPLLFLSTLTKDAPVVVRNFGPYLGSAVVSLCGLKLLRGSFSNTLHQHVILIFTYFFFHYDFPHASETFLIDFYCMSILFSKLYDF
;
A
#
# COMPACT_ATOMS: atom_id res chain seq x y z
N LEU A 1 -3.64 3.47 -15.00
CA LEU A 1 -3.90 2.68 -16.22
C LEU A 1 -2.63 2.00 -16.73
N VAL A 2 -1.55 2.74 -17.05
CA VAL A 2 -0.28 2.16 -17.52
C VAL A 2 0.25 1.04 -16.60
N SER A 3 0.33 1.29 -15.29
CA SER A 3 0.80 0.29 -14.32
C SER A 3 -0.08 -0.95 -14.26
N VAL A 4 -1.40 -0.80 -14.44
CA VAL A 4 -2.34 -1.93 -14.49
C VAL A 4 -2.12 -2.75 -15.76
N GLY A 5 -1.93 -2.09 -16.91
CA GLY A 5 -1.68 -2.76 -18.18
C GLY A 5 -0.39 -3.59 -18.18
N LEU A 6 0.69 -3.03 -17.61
CA LEU A 6 1.96 -3.76 -17.46
C LEU A 6 1.79 -5.01 -16.60
N VAL A 7 1.19 -4.85 -15.43
CA VAL A 7 1.04 -5.94 -14.46
C VAL A 7 0.01 -6.98 -14.93
N TYR A 8 -1.02 -6.56 -15.66
CA TYR A 8 -1.99 -7.44 -16.33
C TYR A 8 -1.33 -8.43 -17.28
N GLY A 9 -0.34 -8.02 -18.07
CA GLY A 9 0.35 -8.91 -19.01
C GLY A 9 1.01 -10.10 -18.31
N PHE A 10 1.71 -9.86 -17.20
CA PHE A 10 2.32 -10.91 -16.39
C PHE A 10 1.27 -11.77 -15.69
N CYS A 11 0.20 -11.17 -15.18
CA CYS A 11 -0.92 -11.87 -14.56
C CYS A 11 -1.59 -12.84 -15.53
N PHE A 12 -1.96 -12.33 -16.72
CA PHE A 12 -2.59 -13.11 -17.78
C PHE A 12 -1.68 -14.24 -18.26
N GLY A 13 -0.39 -13.96 -18.48
CA GLY A 13 0.58 -14.99 -18.87
C GLY A 13 0.72 -16.09 -17.83
N ALA A 14 0.60 -15.76 -16.53
CA ALA A 14 0.66 -16.73 -15.46
C ALA A 14 -0.64 -17.54 -15.27
N LEU A 15 -1.79 -16.89 -15.41
CA LEU A 15 -3.09 -17.50 -15.10
C LEU A 15 -3.79 -18.12 -16.33
N ARG A 16 -3.21 -18.00 -17.53
CA ARG A 16 -3.72 -18.63 -18.76
C ARG A 16 -3.74 -20.15 -18.66
N ASP A 17 -2.71 -20.74 -18.06
CA ASP A 17 -2.60 -22.18 -17.89
C ASP A 17 -3.22 -22.60 -16.54
N ALA A 18 -4.32 -23.35 -16.61
CA ALA A 18 -5.11 -23.73 -15.43
C ALA A 18 -4.38 -24.69 -14.46
N VAL A 19 -3.28 -25.32 -14.89
CA VAL A 19 -2.63 -26.43 -14.17
C VAL A 19 -1.64 -25.98 -13.08
N LEU A 20 -0.99 -24.82 -13.24
CA LEU A 20 0.07 -24.33 -12.34
C LEU A 20 -0.16 -22.86 -11.90
N SER A 21 -1.37 -22.34 -12.14
CA SER A 21 -1.79 -20.93 -12.13
C SER A 21 -1.03 -19.99 -11.14
N SER A 22 -1.04 -20.28 -9.83
CA SER A 22 -0.38 -19.42 -8.82
C SER A 22 1.07 -19.81 -8.48
N GLN A 23 1.55 -20.96 -8.94
CA GLN A 23 2.94 -21.41 -8.75
C GLN A 23 3.86 -21.04 -9.91
N HIS A 24 3.29 -20.57 -11.03
CA HIS A 24 4.07 -20.11 -12.16
C HIS A 24 5.04 -19.00 -11.77
N VAL A 25 6.26 -19.06 -12.32
CA VAL A 25 7.28 -18.01 -12.14
C VAL A 25 6.74 -16.64 -12.60
N LEU A 26 5.93 -16.60 -13.66
CA LEU A 26 5.26 -15.39 -14.12
C LEU A 26 4.33 -14.78 -13.07
N PHE A 27 3.64 -15.60 -12.27
CA PHE A 27 2.81 -15.11 -11.17
C PHE A 27 3.68 -14.50 -10.05
N SER A 28 4.86 -15.08 -9.81
CA SER A 28 5.83 -14.52 -8.87
C SER A 28 6.40 -13.18 -9.35
N VAL A 29 6.69 -13.05 -10.65
CA VAL A 29 7.10 -11.78 -11.28
C VAL A 29 5.98 -10.75 -11.19
N PHE A 30 4.75 -11.15 -11.50
CA PHE A 30 3.54 -10.33 -11.32
C PHE A 30 3.46 -9.78 -9.90
N CYS A 31 3.58 -10.64 -8.88
CA CYS A 31 3.52 -10.24 -7.48
C CYS A 31 4.61 -9.22 -7.10
N GLY A 32 5.86 -9.47 -7.51
CA GLY A 32 6.98 -8.57 -7.26
C GLY A 32 6.77 -7.18 -7.88
N LEU A 33 6.38 -7.15 -9.16
CA LEU A 33 6.09 -5.92 -9.87
C LEU A 33 4.86 -5.22 -9.30
N LEU A 34 3.82 -5.95 -8.92
CA LEU A 34 2.59 -5.39 -8.37
C LEU A 34 2.86 -4.62 -7.07
N VAL A 35 3.61 -5.21 -6.13
CA VAL A 35 3.94 -4.55 -4.86
C VAL A 35 4.88 -3.35 -5.09
N ALA A 36 5.87 -3.50 -5.98
CA ALA A 36 6.77 -2.40 -6.32
C ALA A 36 6.05 -1.22 -6.99
N MET A 37 5.14 -1.50 -7.94
CA MET A 37 4.33 -0.48 -8.60
C MET A 37 3.33 0.14 -7.63
N ALA A 38 2.72 -0.63 -6.73
CA ALA A 38 1.85 -0.10 -5.68
C ALA A 38 2.61 0.84 -4.74
N TYR A 39 3.83 0.47 -4.33
CA TYR A 39 4.70 1.31 -3.53
C TYR A 39 5.08 2.60 -4.26
N HIS A 40 5.52 2.51 -5.51
CA HIS A 40 5.86 3.68 -6.33
C HIS A 40 4.68 4.64 -6.47
N LEU A 41 3.52 4.11 -6.88
CA LEU A 41 2.28 4.88 -7.07
C LEU A 41 1.74 5.50 -5.78
N SER A 42 2.06 4.94 -4.61
CA SER A 42 1.70 5.53 -3.32
C SER A 42 2.51 6.78 -2.98
N ARG A 43 3.69 6.95 -3.62
CA ARG A 43 4.62 8.06 -3.42
C ARG A 43 4.59 9.07 -4.57
N CYS A 44 4.10 8.69 -5.74
CA CYS A 44 3.87 9.60 -6.85
C CYS A 44 2.79 10.63 -6.53
N THR A 45 3.09 11.90 -6.82
CA THR A 45 2.09 12.96 -6.87
C THR A 45 1.17 12.73 -8.08
N SER A 46 -0.09 13.18 -7.98
CA SER A 46 -1.06 13.02 -9.08
C SER A 46 -0.77 13.95 -10.27
N ASP A 47 0.20 14.85 -10.14
CA ASP A 47 0.59 15.78 -11.19
C ASP A 47 1.56 15.12 -12.18
N LEU A 48 1.01 14.72 -13.32
CA LEU A 48 1.71 14.02 -14.39
C LEU A 48 2.60 14.97 -15.22
N SER A 49 2.36 16.29 -15.15
CA SER A 49 3.05 17.28 -15.98
C SER A 49 4.54 17.33 -15.64
N VAL A 50 4.88 17.34 -14.36
CA VAL A 50 6.27 17.39 -13.87
C VAL A 50 7.02 16.09 -14.18
N LEU A 51 6.35 14.93 -14.03
CA LEU A 51 6.94 13.64 -14.40
C LEU A 51 7.20 13.54 -15.90
N TRP A 52 6.26 14.00 -16.72
CA TRP A 52 6.42 14.02 -18.17
C TRP A 52 7.55 14.95 -18.61
N GLN A 53 7.70 16.14 -18.01
CA GLN A 53 8.82 17.05 -18.31
C GLN A 53 10.19 16.48 -17.96
N VAL A 54 10.29 15.72 -16.86
CA VAL A 54 11.53 15.03 -16.50
C VAL A 54 11.80 13.88 -17.46
N LEU A 55 10.78 13.07 -17.76
CA LEU A 55 10.88 11.92 -18.65
C LEU A 55 11.17 12.33 -20.10
N SER A 56 10.50 13.38 -20.59
CA SER A 56 10.68 13.90 -21.95
C SER A 56 12.10 14.38 -22.16
N ARG A 57 12.73 15.06 -21.21
CA ARG A 57 14.15 15.45 -21.34
C ARG A 57 15.14 14.27 -21.22
N TRP A 58 14.79 13.19 -20.51
CA TRP A 58 15.61 11.97 -20.50
C TRP A 58 15.52 11.18 -21.81
N LEU A 59 14.33 11.15 -22.42
CA LEU A 59 14.07 10.44 -23.68
C LEU A 59 14.44 11.28 -24.93
N PHE A 60 14.26 12.59 -24.87
CA PHE A 60 14.51 13.57 -25.92
C PHE A 60 15.61 14.56 -25.51
N ALA A 61 16.74 14.02 -25.05
CA ALA A 61 17.89 14.80 -24.55
C ALA A 61 18.64 15.63 -25.61
N GLU A 62 18.05 15.84 -26.79
CA GLU A 62 18.56 16.73 -27.83
C GLU A 62 17.39 17.49 -28.45
N GLU A 63 17.17 18.73 -28.00
CA GLU A 63 16.64 19.89 -28.76
C GLU A 63 16.12 20.93 -27.75
N GLU A 64 17.03 21.60 -27.04
CA GLU A 64 16.76 22.94 -26.49
C GLU A 64 18.11 23.68 -26.38
N LYS A 65 18.70 23.97 -27.54
CA LYS A 65 19.43 25.23 -27.70
C LYS A 65 18.38 26.27 -28.04
N SER A 66 17.95 27.05 -27.06
CA SER A 66 17.22 28.29 -27.31
C SER A 66 18.12 29.43 -26.84
N ASP A 67 18.84 30.00 -27.79
CA ASP A 67 19.23 31.40 -27.77
C ASP A 67 17.92 32.21 -27.71
N ASP A 68 17.57 32.75 -26.53
CA ASP A 68 16.72 33.93 -26.31
C ASP A 68 16.37 34.00 -24.82
N ASP A 69 17.06 34.86 -24.06
CA ASP A 69 16.43 35.98 -23.34
C ASP A 69 17.51 36.81 -22.59
N GLU A 70 18.12 37.77 -23.29
CA GLU A 70 18.89 38.86 -22.66
C GLU A 70 17.95 39.95 -22.10
N ARG A 71 17.03 39.58 -21.21
CA ARG A 71 16.27 40.57 -20.43
C ARG A 71 16.33 40.20 -18.95
N SER A 72 16.71 41.20 -18.16
CA SER A 72 16.97 41.12 -16.73
C SER A 72 15.69 40.83 -15.95
N ASP A 73 15.29 39.57 -15.91
CA ASP A 73 14.32 39.06 -14.97
C ASP A 73 15.03 38.08 -14.01
N VAL A 74 14.77 38.22 -12.72
CA VAL A 74 15.28 37.32 -11.69
C VAL A 74 14.77 35.92 -12.02
N VAL A 75 15.63 35.08 -12.63
CA VAL A 75 15.30 33.69 -12.97
C VAL A 75 14.94 32.96 -11.69
N ASP A 76 13.65 32.61 -11.55
CA ASP A 76 13.16 31.89 -10.38
C ASP A 76 13.88 30.53 -10.28
N PRO A 77 14.63 30.25 -9.20
CA PRO A 77 15.32 28.98 -9.02
C PRO A 77 14.36 27.83 -8.67
N LEU A 78 13.11 28.13 -8.31
CA LEU A 78 12.16 27.16 -7.78
C LEU A 78 11.81 26.02 -8.76
N PRO A 79 11.55 26.25 -10.07
CA PRO A 79 11.24 25.18 -11.01
C PRO A 79 12.36 24.15 -11.10
N GLU A 80 13.61 24.62 -11.14
CA GLU A 80 14.78 23.75 -11.22
C GLU A 80 15.01 23.00 -9.90
N LYS A 81 14.80 23.63 -8.74
CA LYS A 81 14.88 22.96 -7.44
C LYS A 81 13.80 21.90 -7.25
N LEU A 82 12.56 22.19 -7.66
CA LEU A 82 11.45 21.23 -7.64
C LEU A 82 11.79 20.04 -8.55
N ARG A 83 12.30 20.31 -9.75
CA ARG A 83 12.69 19.27 -10.70
C ARG A 83 13.82 18.38 -10.15
N GLN A 84 14.87 18.97 -9.58
CA GLN A 84 15.96 18.21 -8.94
C GLN A 84 15.44 17.38 -7.75
N SER A 85 14.48 17.91 -6.98
CA SER A 85 13.82 17.15 -5.91
C SER A 85 13.02 15.97 -6.45
N VAL A 86 12.27 16.16 -7.55
CA VAL A 86 11.50 15.08 -8.19
C VAL A 86 12.42 14.02 -8.79
N ALA A 87 13.49 14.42 -9.50
CA ALA A 87 14.44 13.49 -10.10
C ALA A 87 15.20 12.67 -9.04
N SER A 88 15.64 13.29 -7.95
CA SER A 88 16.29 12.59 -6.83
C SER A 88 15.34 11.63 -6.12
N ARG A 89 14.07 12.02 -5.93
CA ARG A 89 13.01 11.14 -5.41
C ARG A 89 12.75 9.97 -6.35
N LEU A 90 12.65 10.19 -7.66
CA LEU A 90 12.43 9.13 -8.65
C LEU A 90 13.58 8.13 -8.67
N LYS A 91 14.84 8.60 -8.61
CA LYS A 91 16.01 7.72 -8.51
C LYS A 91 15.99 6.89 -7.23
N SER A 92 15.69 7.52 -6.08
CA SER A 92 15.59 6.81 -4.81
C SER A 92 14.46 5.79 -4.81
N ASP A 93 13.29 6.17 -5.32
CA ASP A 93 12.13 5.29 -5.41
C ASP A 93 12.38 4.14 -6.39
N ALA A 94 13.08 4.35 -7.51
CA ALA A 94 13.46 3.28 -8.44
C ALA A 94 14.35 2.22 -7.78
N ILE A 95 15.33 2.64 -6.97
CA ILE A 95 16.19 1.71 -6.21
C ILE A 95 15.35 0.91 -5.21
N VAL A 96 14.49 1.59 -4.43
CA VAL A 96 13.64 0.92 -3.43
C VAL A 96 12.63 -0.02 -4.10
N CYS A 97 12.02 0.38 -5.22
CA CYS A 97 11.10 -0.46 -5.99
C CYS A 97 11.78 -1.72 -6.51
N SER A 98 13.02 -1.61 -7.03
CA SER A 98 13.81 -2.77 -7.46
C SER A 98 14.07 -3.73 -6.31
N VAL A 99 14.45 -3.22 -5.13
CA VAL A 99 14.66 -4.05 -3.94
C VAL A 99 13.37 -4.73 -3.49
N ILE A 100 12.25 -3.99 -3.43
CA ILE A 100 10.93 -4.54 -3.09
C ILE A 100 10.53 -5.63 -4.09
N ALA A 101 10.67 -5.38 -5.40
CA ALA A 101 10.33 -6.34 -6.44
C ALA A 101 11.12 -7.64 -6.28
N MET A 102 12.45 -7.55 -6.06
CA MET A 102 13.30 -8.71 -5.84
C MET A 102 12.93 -9.49 -4.56
N LEU A 103 12.70 -8.79 -3.44
CA LEU A 103 12.33 -9.44 -2.19
C LEU A 103 10.98 -10.13 -2.29
N VAL A 104 9.97 -9.46 -2.84
CA VAL A 104 8.62 -10.03 -3.01
C VAL A 104 8.66 -11.20 -3.99
N PHE A 105 9.39 -11.09 -5.09
CA PHE A 105 9.62 -12.19 -6.02
C PHE A 105 10.25 -13.39 -5.30
N ALA A 106 11.31 -13.18 -4.51
CA ALA A 106 12.00 -14.23 -3.76
C ALA A 106 11.08 -14.91 -2.73
N ILE A 107 10.27 -14.14 -2.01
CA ILE A 107 9.29 -14.68 -1.06
C ILE A 107 8.23 -15.49 -1.81
N HIS A 108 7.69 -14.97 -2.92
CA HIS A 108 6.63 -15.66 -3.64
C HIS A 108 7.13 -16.96 -4.30
N VAL A 109 8.31 -16.93 -4.95
CA VAL A 109 8.91 -18.11 -5.58
C VAL A 109 9.33 -19.17 -4.54
N SER A 110 9.57 -18.78 -3.29
CA SER A 110 9.85 -19.72 -2.19
C SER A 110 8.65 -20.59 -1.79
N THR A 111 7.47 -20.40 -2.41
CA THR A 111 6.24 -21.18 -2.17
C THR A 111 5.65 -21.08 -0.76
N VAL A 112 6.15 -20.17 0.08
CA VAL A 112 5.66 -19.98 1.45
C VAL A 112 4.16 -19.73 1.50
N PHE A 113 3.62 -18.98 0.53
CA PHE A 113 2.21 -18.66 0.50
C PHE A 113 1.35 -19.81 0.00
N THR A 114 1.86 -20.72 -0.84
CA THR A 114 1.08 -21.83 -1.39
C THR A 114 1.07 -23.02 -0.44
N VAL A 115 2.21 -23.33 0.19
CA VAL A 115 2.34 -24.47 1.13
C VAL A 115 1.57 -24.21 2.43
N LEU A 116 1.54 -22.96 2.91
CA LEU A 116 0.90 -22.61 4.18
C LEU A 116 -0.56 -22.17 4.04
N GLN A 117 -1.15 -22.21 2.83
CA GLN A 117 -2.58 -21.96 2.67
C GLN A 117 -3.42 -23.06 3.35
N PRO A 118 -4.56 -22.73 3.99
CA PRO A 118 -5.14 -21.40 4.21
C PRO A 118 -4.64 -20.71 5.51
N SER A 119 -3.87 -21.43 6.33
CA SER A 119 -3.45 -21.00 7.66
C SER A 119 -2.72 -19.65 7.66
N VAL A 120 -1.81 -19.43 6.70
CA VAL A 120 -1.04 -18.18 6.61
C VAL A 120 -1.94 -16.96 6.39
N THR A 121 -2.97 -17.06 5.54
CA THR A 121 -3.89 -15.95 5.29
C THR A 121 -4.70 -15.62 6.54
N ASN A 122 -5.22 -16.64 7.24
CA ASN A 122 -5.99 -16.43 8.46
C ASN A 122 -5.12 -15.81 9.58
N VAL A 123 -3.89 -16.30 9.75
CA VAL A 123 -2.94 -15.72 10.71
C VAL A 123 -2.63 -14.27 10.35
N LEU A 124 -2.35 -13.96 9.08
CA LEU A 124 -2.07 -12.60 8.64
C LEU A 124 -3.28 -11.68 8.82
N LEU A 125 -4.51 -12.15 8.63
CA LEU A 125 -5.73 -11.39 8.91
C LEU A 125 -5.87 -11.05 10.39
N ILE A 126 -5.66 -12.04 11.28
CA ILE A 126 -5.70 -11.82 12.73
C ILE A 126 -4.61 -10.84 13.16
N VAL A 127 -3.39 -11.01 12.66
CA VAL A 127 -2.27 -10.11 12.95
C VAL A 127 -2.54 -8.71 12.44
N ALA A 128 -3.03 -8.55 11.20
CA ALA A 128 -3.36 -7.24 10.63
C ALA A 128 -4.47 -6.54 11.41
N GLY A 129 -5.54 -7.26 11.75
CA GLY A 129 -6.64 -6.74 12.57
C GLY A 129 -6.15 -6.33 13.97
N ALA A 130 -5.39 -7.19 14.65
CA ALA A 130 -4.87 -6.92 15.99
C ALA A 130 -3.90 -5.74 16.02
N VAL A 131 -2.90 -5.72 15.13
CA VAL A 131 -1.94 -4.61 15.02
C VAL A 131 -2.66 -3.31 14.66
N GLY A 132 -3.65 -3.37 13.76
CA GLY A 132 -4.46 -2.23 13.37
C GLY A 132 -5.29 -1.68 14.53
N VAL A 133 -5.97 -2.52 15.31
CA VAL A 133 -6.73 -2.12 16.50
C VAL A 133 -5.80 -1.53 17.57
N VAL A 134 -4.65 -2.15 17.82
CA VAL A 134 -3.67 -1.62 18.79
C VAL A 134 -3.18 -0.24 18.35
N THR A 135 -2.83 -0.09 17.08
CA THR A 135 -2.17 1.11 16.55
C THR A 135 -3.14 2.26 16.33
N HIS A 136 -4.32 2.01 15.75
CA HIS A 136 -5.24 3.06 15.30
C HIS A 136 -6.45 3.26 16.22
N TYR A 137 -6.75 2.32 17.12
CA TYR A 137 -7.83 2.48 18.10
C TYR A 137 -7.29 2.61 19.53
N ILE A 138 -6.59 1.60 20.04
CA ILE A 138 -6.18 1.53 21.46
C ILE A 138 -5.16 2.62 21.80
N MET A 139 -4.07 2.74 21.02
CA MET A 139 -3.00 3.70 21.30
C MET A 139 -3.51 5.16 21.29
N PRO A 140 -4.31 5.62 20.30
CA PRO A 140 -4.93 6.93 20.36
C PRO A 140 -5.85 7.12 21.57
N GLN A 141 -6.65 6.12 21.93
CA GLN A 141 -7.56 6.23 23.09
C GLN A 141 -6.80 6.38 24.40
N PHE A 142 -5.69 5.67 24.59
CA PHE A 142 -4.85 5.83 25.79
C PHE A 142 -4.18 7.19 25.94
N ARG A 143 -4.01 7.93 24.83
CA ARG A 143 -3.46 9.29 24.82
C ARG A 143 -4.52 10.39 24.99
N LYS A 144 -5.81 10.06 24.89
CA LYS A 144 -6.88 11.05 25.13
C LYS A 144 -6.89 11.49 26.59
N GLN A 145 -7.39 12.70 26.84
CA GLN A 145 -7.54 13.24 28.20
C GLN A 145 -8.47 12.39 29.07
N LEU A 146 -9.55 11.87 28.48
CA LEU A 146 -10.55 11.02 29.14
C LEU A 146 -10.76 9.72 28.34
N PRO A 147 -9.85 8.73 28.46
CA PRO A 147 -9.98 7.46 27.74
C PRO A 147 -11.32 6.76 28.05
N TRP A 148 -12.12 6.51 27.01
CA TRP A 148 -13.48 5.92 27.08
C TRP A 148 -14.43 6.60 28.08
N LEU A 149 -14.10 7.82 28.55
CA LEU A 149 -14.77 8.50 29.67
C LEU A 149 -14.74 7.72 30.99
N CYS A 150 -14.00 6.60 31.07
CA CYS A 150 -13.87 5.78 32.27
C CYS A 150 -12.71 6.23 33.17
N PHE A 151 -11.73 6.94 32.60
CA PHE A 151 -10.55 7.43 33.31
C PHE A 151 -10.50 8.96 33.29
N ALA A 152 -10.13 9.57 34.43
CA ALA A 152 -10.08 11.03 34.58
C ALA A 152 -8.83 11.68 33.94
N HIS A 153 -7.83 10.88 33.57
CA HIS A 153 -6.57 11.34 32.99
C HIS A 153 -6.07 10.35 31.91
N PRO A 154 -5.18 10.79 30.99
CA PRO A 154 -4.51 9.89 30.06
C PRO A 154 -3.75 8.78 30.79
N LEU A 155 -3.83 7.56 30.24
CA LEU A 155 -3.06 6.42 30.73
C LEU A 155 -1.61 6.48 30.24
N LEU A 156 -1.40 6.93 29.00
CA LEU A 156 -0.07 7.16 28.42
C LEU A 156 0.25 8.66 28.43
N LYS A 157 0.76 9.13 29.57
CA LYS A 157 1.15 10.53 29.77
C LYS A 157 2.49 10.81 29.09
N THR A 158 2.61 11.98 28.47
CA THR A 158 3.90 12.51 28.01
C THR A 158 4.78 12.87 29.21
N HIS A 159 6.09 12.98 28.99
CA HIS A 159 7.03 13.36 30.05
C HIS A 159 6.72 14.76 30.60
N GLU A 160 6.19 15.63 29.75
CA GLU A 160 5.85 17.02 30.02
C GLU A 160 4.44 17.20 30.61
N TYR A 161 3.66 16.12 30.82
CA TYR A 161 2.23 16.22 31.17
C TYR A 161 1.94 17.06 32.43
N HIS A 162 2.85 17.06 33.40
CA HIS A 162 2.71 17.82 34.65
C HIS A 162 3.47 19.16 34.65
N GLN A 163 4.06 19.56 33.53
CA GLN A 163 4.79 20.82 33.41
C GLN A 163 3.83 21.94 32.98
N PHE A 164 3.86 23.06 33.71
CA PHE A 164 3.09 24.25 33.34
C PHE A 164 3.67 24.95 32.11
N GLU A 165 5.00 25.02 32.01
CA GLU A 165 5.72 25.53 30.84
C GLU A 165 6.84 24.56 30.44
N VAL A 166 6.89 24.21 29.15
CA VAL A 166 7.90 23.31 28.59
C VAL A 166 9.15 24.12 28.25
N ARG A 167 10.23 23.93 29.02
CA ARG A 167 11.51 24.66 28.84
C ARG A 167 12.52 23.92 27.97
N ASP A 168 12.37 22.61 27.84
CA ASP A 168 13.25 21.73 27.07
C ASP A 168 12.51 21.12 25.87
N CYS A 169 13.25 20.57 24.90
CA CYS A 169 12.64 19.82 23.79
C CYS A 169 11.83 18.61 24.30
N ALA A 170 10.65 18.39 23.70
CA ALA A 170 9.76 17.28 24.05
C ALA A 170 10.48 15.93 23.91
N ARG A 171 10.39 15.09 24.96
CA ARG A 171 11.06 13.80 24.99
C ARG A 171 10.18 12.70 24.39
N VAL A 172 10.73 11.99 23.40
CA VAL A 172 10.04 10.84 22.79
C VAL A 172 10.00 9.67 23.76
N MET A 173 8.80 9.27 24.17
CA MET A 173 8.59 8.20 25.13
C MET A 173 8.67 6.81 24.50
N TRP A 174 8.83 5.78 25.33
CA TRP A 174 8.95 4.39 24.87
C TRP A 174 7.73 3.92 24.06
N PHE A 175 6.52 4.32 24.47
CA PHE A 175 5.28 3.94 23.78
C PHE A 175 5.14 4.65 22.43
N GLU A 176 5.70 5.85 22.27
CA GLU A 176 5.71 6.57 20.98
C GLU A 176 6.67 5.89 20.01
N LYS A 177 7.84 5.43 20.50
CA LYS A 177 8.77 4.62 19.70
C LYS A 177 8.11 3.30 19.28
N LEU A 178 7.42 2.62 20.20
CA LEU A 178 6.66 1.40 19.91
C LEU A 178 5.58 1.66 18.85
N TYR A 179 4.81 2.74 18.99
CA TYR A 179 3.78 3.14 18.02
C TYR A 179 4.36 3.34 16.61
N VAL A 180 5.49 4.06 16.50
CA VAL A 180 6.17 4.27 15.21
C VAL A 180 6.64 2.94 14.63
N TRP A 181 7.19 2.04 15.45
CA TRP A 181 7.65 0.73 15.00
C TRP A 181 6.50 -0.18 14.56
N LEU A 182 5.41 -0.23 15.32
CA LEU A 182 4.20 -0.97 14.96
C LEU A 182 3.62 -0.46 13.64
N ARG A 183 3.52 0.86 13.45
CA ARG A 183 3.05 1.46 12.19
C ARG A 183 3.98 1.16 11.01
N PHE A 184 5.29 1.09 11.26
CA PHE A 184 6.26 0.69 10.25
C PHE A 184 6.07 -0.79 9.85
N VAL A 185 5.95 -1.69 10.82
CA VAL A 185 5.75 -3.12 10.59
C VAL A 185 4.40 -3.39 9.92
N GLU A 186 3.34 -2.72 10.37
CA GLU A 186 2.00 -2.80 9.81
C GLU A 186 2.02 -2.50 8.30
N ARG A 187 2.55 -1.33 7.93
CA ARG A 187 2.54 -0.85 6.54
C ARG A 187 3.51 -1.59 5.62
N ASN A 188 4.71 -1.92 6.10
CA ASN A 188 5.78 -2.46 5.24
C ASN A 188 5.88 -3.98 5.25
N VAL A 189 5.31 -4.65 6.24
CA VAL A 189 5.42 -6.12 6.39
C VAL A 189 4.04 -6.75 6.42
N VAL A 190 3.18 -6.39 7.37
CA VAL A 190 1.92 -7.10 7.62
C VAL A 190 0.96 -7.00 6.43
N TYR A 191 0.64 -5.79 5.98
CA TYR A 191 -0.31 -5.63 4.86
C TYR A 191 0.23 -6.15 3.52
N PRO A 192 1.49 -5.89 3.11
CA PRO A 192 2.02 -6.46 1.87
C PRO A 192 1.98 -7.99 1.87
N LEU A 193 2.35 -8.64 2.99
CA LEU A 193 2.27 -10.10 3.10
C LEU A 193 0.83 -10.60 3.08
N LEU A 194 -0.10 -9.91 3.76
CA LEU A 194 -1.51 -10.26 3.75
C LEU A 194 -2.08 -10.23 2.34
N PHE A 195 -1.92 -9.10 1.63
CA PHE A 195 -2.49 -8.93 0.31
C PHE A 195 -1.84 -9.84 -0.73
N LEU A 196 -0.54 -10.10 -0.58
CA LEU A 196 0.16 -11.09 -1.40
C LEU A 196 -0.38 -12.49 -1.16
N SER A 197 -0.57 -12.88 0.10
CA SER A 197 -1.17 -14.16 0.47
C SER A 197 -2.58 -14.34 -0.08
N THR A 198 -3.42 -13.30 0.02
CA THR A 198 -4.79 -13.33 -0.53
C THR A 198 -4.78 -13.38 -2.05
N LEU A 199 -3.87 -12.66 -2.72
CA LEU A 199 -3.73 -12.73 -4.18
C LEU A 199 -3.35 -14.14 -4.64
N THR A 200 -2.38 -14.77 -3.98
CA THR A 200 -1.96 -16.14 -4.30
C THR A 200 -3.10 -17.15 -4.12
N LYS A 201 -3.94 -16.96 -3.10
CA LYS A 201 -5.10 -17.80 -2.81
C LYS A 201 -6.27 -17.57 -3.78
N ASP A 202 -6.63 -16.31 -4.01
CA ASP A 202 -7.88 -15.94 -4.67
C ASP A 202 -7.73 -15.85 -6.20
N ALA A 203 -6.53 -15.58 -6.74
CA ALA A 203 -6.34 -15.37 -8.18
C ALA A 203 -6.81 -16.57 -9.06
N PRO A 204 -6.51 -17.84 -8.72
CA PRO A 204 -7.01 -18.98 -9.50
C PRO A 204 -8.54 -19.09 -9.45
N VAL A 205 -9.16 -18.75 -8.33
CA VAL A 205 -10.62 -18.80 -8.14
C VAL A 205 -11.29 -17.71 -8.99
N VAL A 206 -10.75 -16.49 -8.96
CA VAL A 206 -11.25 -15.38 -9.77
C VAL A 206 -11.15 -15.70 -11.26
N VAL A 207 -10.05 -16.29 -11.73
CA VAL A 207 -9.91 -16.68 -13.14
C VAL A 207 -10.85 -17.82 -13.53
N ARG A 208 -11.13 -18.76 -12.62
CA ARG A 208 -12.13 -19.80 -12.85
C ARG A 208 -13.54 -19.22 -13.02
N ASN A 209 -13.91 -18.19 -12.25
CA ASN A 209 -15.24 -17.60 -12.28
C ASN A 209 -15.43 -16.61 -13.46
N PHE A 210 -14.43 -15.77 -13.74
CA PHE A 210 -14.53 -14.70 -14.75
C PHE A 210 -13.82 -15.01 -16.08
N GLY A 211 -13.14 -16.15 -16.18
CA GLY A 211 -12.29 -16.52 -17.31
C GLY A 211 -10.89 -15.86 -17.27
N PRO A 212 -9.95 -16.31 -18.13
CA PRO A 212 -8.55 -15.89 -18.06
C PRO A 212 -8.35 -14.40 -18.38
N TYR A 213 -9.10 -13.84 -19.33
CA TYR A 213 -8.98 -12.43 -19.71
C TYR A 213 -9.50 -11.49 -18.62
N LEU A 214 -10.78 -11.62 -18.25
CA LEU A 214 -11.39 -10.74 -17.24
C LEU A 214 -10.85 -11.03 -15.84
N GLY A 215 -10.65 -12.30 -15.48
CA GLY A 215 -10.12 -12.66 -14.17
C GLY A 215 -8.73 -12.07 -13.91
N SER A 216 -7.83 -12.12 -14.90
CA SER A 216 -6.50 -11.50 -14.77
C SER A 216 -6.57 -9.98 -14.63
N ALA A 217 -7.53 -9.33 -15.31
CA ALA A 217 -7.77 -7.90 -15.19
C ALA A 217 -8.29 -7.54 -13.79
N VAL A 218 -9.26 -8.30 -13.28
CA VAL A 218 -9.83 -8.14 -11.93
C VAL A 218 -8.76 -8.33 -10.86
N VAL A 219 -7.96 -9.41 -10.95
CA VAL A 219 -6.86 -9.68 -10.01
C VAL A 219 -5.84 -8.54 -10.01
N SER A 220 -5.45 -8.05 -11.19
CA SER A 220 -4.48 -6.95 -11.32
C SER A 220 -5.02 -5.63 -10.77
N LEU A 221 -6.29 -5.30 -11.05
CA LEU A 221 -6.94 -4.09 -10.56
C LEU A 221 -7.15 -4.12 -9.05
N CYS A 222 -7.66 -5.24 -8.53
CA CYS A 222 -7.89 -5.41 -7.11
C CYS A 222 -6.55 -5.38 -6.36
N GLY A 223 -5.59 -6.22 -6.77
CA GLY A 223 -4.27 -6.27 -6.16
C GLY A 223 -3.59 -4.91 -6.10
N LEU A 224 -3.63 -4.14 -7.20
CA LEU A 224 -2.98 -2.83 -7.24
C LEU A 224 -3.69 -1.83 -6.31
N LYS A 225 -5.02 -1.84 -6.28
CA LYS A 225 -5.78 -0.95 -5.39
C LYS A 225 -5.52 -1.27 -3.92
N LEU A 226 -5.58 -2.55 -3.54
CA LEU A 226 -5.42 -3.00 -2.17
C LEU A 226 -4.01 -2.66 -1.64
N LEU A 227 -2.98 -3.02 -2.42
CA LEU A 227 -1.59 -2.74 -2.05
C LEU A 227 -1.28 -1.25 -2.05
N ARG A 228 -1.76 -0.49 -3.04
CA ARG A 228 -1.57 0.98 -3.05
C ARG A 228 -2.25 1.60 -1.83
N GLY A 229 -3.49 1.19 -1.54
CA GLY A 229 -4.26 1.65 -0.39
C GLY A 229 -3.55 1.41 0.94
N SER A 230 -2.93 0.22 1.10
CA SER A 230 -2.09 -0.10 2.26
C SER A 230 -0.97 0.91 2.49
N PHE A 231 -0.24 1.28 1.43
CA PHE A 231 0.88 2.20 1.53
C PHE A 231 0.45 3.66 1.70
N SER A 232 -0.65 4.08 1.06
CA SER A 232 -1.11 5.47 1.06
C SER A 232 -2.05 5.82 2.22
N ASN A 233 -2.95 4.91 2.61
CA ASN A 233 -4.01 5.16 3.60
C ASN A 233 -4.11 4.03 4.64
N THR A 234 -3.06 3.87 5.44
CA THR A 234 -2.99 2.81 6.47
C THR A 234 -3.99 3.02 7.62
N LEU A 235 -4.42 4.27 7.88
CA LEU A 235 -5.22 4.62 9.07
C LEU A 235 -6.60 3.95 9.07
N HIS A 236 -7.30 3.94 7.92
CA HIS A 236 -8.64 3.35 7.81
C HIS A 236 -8.62 1.88 7.38
N GLN A 237 -7.47 1.37 6.92
CA GLN A 237 -7.34 0.04 6.34
C GLN A 237 -7.76 -1.08 7.31
N HIS A 238 -7.46 -0.94 8.60
CA HIS A 238 -7.81 -1.92 9.62
C HIS A 238 -9.33 -2.06 9.82
N VAL A 239 -10.08 -0.94 9.79
CA VAL A 239 -11.54 -0.95 9.91
C VAL A 239 -12.15 -1.65 8.71
N ILE A 240 -11.70 -1.29 7.50
CA ILE A 240 -12.17 -1.90 6.26
C ILE A 240 -11.89 -3.40 6.28
N LEU A 241 -10.69 -3.82 6.71
CA LEU A 241 -10.31 -5.23 6.81
C LEU A 241 -11.19 -6.01 7.77
N ILE A 242 -11.33 -5.51 9.00
CA ILE A 242 -12.11 -6.17 10.05
C ILE A 242 -13.57 -6.26 9.61
N PHE A 243 -14.14 -5.15 9.14
CA PHE A 243 -15.53 -5.13 8.69
C PHE A 243 -15.75 -6.07 7.51
N THR A 244 -14.92 -6.02 6.48
CA THR A 244 -15.02 -6.91 5.30
C THR A 244 -14.99 -8.36 5.73
N TYR A 245 -14.02 -8.74 6.59
CA TYR A 245 -13.90 -10.10 7.05
C TYR A 245 -15.15 -10.54 7.82
N PHE A 246 -15.60 -9.78 8.82
CA PHE A 246 -16.78 -10.17 9.61
C PHE A 246 -18.06 -10.20 8.77
N PHE A 247 -18.26 -9.20 7.92
CA PHE A 247 -19.46 -9.07 7.09
C PHE A 247 -19.59 -10.24 6.10
N PHE A 248 -18.53 -10.59 5.37
CA PHE A 248 -18.60 -11.67 4.38
C PHE A 248 -18.37 -13.06 4.99
N HIS A 249 -17.71 -13.18 6.13
CA HIS A 249 -17.49 -14.48 6.76
C HIS A 249 -18.67 -14.94 7.62
N TYR A 250 -19.32 -14.02 8.34
CA TYR A 250 -20.40 -14.35 9.28
C TYR A 250 -21.78 -13.86 8.85
N ASP A 251 -21.90 -12.60 8.40
CA ASP A 251 -23.23 -12.01 8.16
C ASP A 251 -23.81 -12.41 6.78
N PHE A 252 -23.00 -12.35 5.72
CA PHE A 252 -23.44 -12.58 4.33
C PHE A 252 -22.47 -13.46 3.53
N PRO A 253 -22.24 -14.72 3.94
CA PRO A 253 -21.32 -15.63 3.24
C PRO A 253 -21.74 -15.95 1.79
N HIS A 254 -23.03 -15.91 1.49
CA HIS A 254 -23.55 -16.18 0.15
C HIS A 254 -23.27 -15.06 -0.87
N ALA A 255 -22.94 -13.86 -0.39
CA ALA A 255 -22.61 -12.72 -1.26
C ALA A 255 -21.11 -12.62 -1.56
N SER A 256 -20.27 -13.42 -0.88
CA SER A 256 -18.82 -13.40 -1.03
C SER A 256 -18.40 -14.16 -2.29
N GLU A 257 -17.64 -13.51 -3.15
CA GLU A 257 -16.97 -14.19 -4.27
C GLU A 257 -15.56 -14.63 -3.85
N THR A 258 -14.74 -13.67 -3.44
CA THR A 258 -13.39 -13.86 -2.90
C THR A 258 -13.03 -12.67 -2.01
N PHE A 259 -12.20 -12.89 -0.99
CA PHE A 259 -11.79 -11.81 -0.08
C PHE A 259 -11.15 -10.64 -0.85
N LEU A 260 -10.40 -10.93 -1.92
CA LEU A 260 -9.80 -9.93 -2.79
C LEU A 260 -10.83 -8.95 -3.39
N ILE A 261 -11.93 -9.47 -3.95
CA ILE A 261 -13.00 -8.66 -4.56
C ILE A 261 -13.84 -7.97 -3.48
N ASP A 262 -14.18 -8.71 -2.43
CA ASP A 262 -14.98 -8.21 -1.31
C ASP A 262 -14.31 -7.00 -0.64
N PHE A 263 -13.01 -7.10 -0.37
CA PHE A 263 -12.21 -6.01 0.19
C PHE A 263 -12.12 -4.82 -0.78
N TYR A 264 -11.97 -5.07 -2.08
CA TYR A 264 -11.96 -4.01 -3.09
C TYR A 264 -13.26 -3.20 -3.06
N CYS A 265 -14.40 -3.89 -3.05
CA CYS A 265 -15.72 -3.29 -3.01
C CYS A 265 -15.96 -2.54 -1.69
N MET A 266 -15.64 -3.16 -0.55
CA MET A 266 -15.78 -2.53 0.77
C MET A 266 -14.86 -1.32 0.94
N SER A 267 -13.67 -1.35 0.36
CA SER A 267 -12.78 -0.18 0.34
C SER A 267 -13.39 1.00 -0.42
N ILE A 268 -14.07 0.75 -1.56
CA ILE A 268 -14.79 1.80 -2.29
C ILE A 268 -15.96 2.32 -1.47
N LEU A 269 -16.77 1.41 -0.94
CA LEU A 269 -17.95 1.75 -0.16
C LEU A 269 -17.56 2.60 1.05
N PHE A 270 -16.54 2.19 1.80
CA PHE A 270 -16.04 2.92 2.95
C PHE A 270 -15.55 4.32 2.58
N SER A 271 -14.74 4.46 1.52
CA SER A 271 -14.30 5.78 1.05
C SER A 271 -15.47 6.68 0.67
N LYS A 272 -16.52 6.12 0.07
CA LYS A 272 -17.71 6.89 -0.29
C LYS A 272 -18.54 7.30 0.93
N LEU A 273 -18.72 6.41 1.90
CA LEU A 273 -19.51 6.67 3.10
C LEU A 273 -18.81 7.60 4.08
N TYR A 274 -17.47 7.57 4.14
CA TYR A 274 -16.69 8.42 5.05
C TYR A 274 -16.67 9.89 4.64
N ASP A 275 -16.85 10.18 3.34
CA ASP A 275 -16.87 11.54 2.80
C ASP A 275 -18.24 12.25 3.00
N PHE A 276 -19.27 11.54 3.48
CA PHE A 276 -20.60 12.09 3.82
C PHE A 276 -20.74 12.35 5.33
#